data_AF-A0A562PED2-F1
#
_entry.id   AF-A0A562PED2-F1
#
_cell.length_a   1.000
_cell.length_b   1.000
_cell.length_c   1.000
_cell.angle_alpha   90.00
_cell.angle_beta   90.00
_cell.angle_gamma   90.00
#
_symmetry.space_group_name_H-M   'P 1'
#
loop_
_entity.id
_entity.type
_entity.pdbx_description
1 polymer ?
#
loop_
_entity_poly.entity_id
_entity_poly.type
_entity_poly.pdbx_seq_one_letter_code
_entity_poly.pdbx_strand_id
1 'polypeptide(L)'
;MKKKLLLFLLFNLLFCLTLSSKNLDKLEKLYDANVELSLKGNSPDTIKKNKRPSRISKTKAVLPPPSTTAGSSCGDGVNLVQVNVSAFGSSGSETIEWFSSQTSVTPIYTGTIYSPSINTTRTYYVRSRIGSDISTRVPVVASIYVVPTAVTLTASPPNNATSPLCFGTPVTFTASGGADLFEFSVDGVVMQGMSTNRVFTTNTLADGQVVRVRTRYAVTMDGSITDTSWGTGALEDNVLSAPLSTNASSGYVNSLKISAQEDKVVLGISGKILNNRSILLFLDSKSGGFNISNYGDVADLDPFIKGFNIFNNNPSTFDSYFQADYCLVISTDAAETNYYANIIELRTGASVKTFLGSAVTGSPSAVMGVNKNNSGINDYILGFEVEVLKSLIGFTTGDIKFFAFTMNVNDDGSQSVTNSFLSPEISSNLDYGIGPIDYNIKDPNPVVVASAALTPCYSEANITMNFISIPTSSSITQPTCALQTGTIVITTQPGVEYSINGTLYQDSNSFSGLNPGSYTLYVRNKIDNSCVLSSDTPAIINAIPTPPVVPTTASVVQPTCGTPSGTIV
;
A
#
# COMPACT_ATOMS: atom_id res chain seq x y z
N MET A 1 4.61 -12.70 -33.95
CA MET A 1 3.93 -11.40 -33.76
C MET A 1 4.90 -10.28 -33.35
N LYS A 2 5.86 -9.89 -34.21
CA LYS A 2 6.84 -8.82 -33.90
C LYS A 2 7.05 -7.78 -35.02
N LYS A 3 6.17 -7.73 -36.04
CA LYS A 3 6.28 -6.78 -37.17
C LYS A 3 5.09 -5.82 -37.35
N LYS A 4 4.16 -5.73 -36.39
CA LYS A 4 3.04 -4.77 -36.43
C LYS A 4 3.19 -3.56 -35.49
N LEU A 5 4.23 -3.52 -34.65
CA LEU A 5 4.44 -2.42 -33.70
C LEU A 5 5.39 -1.31 -34.21
N LEU A 6 6.13 -1.56 -35.31
CA LEU A 6 7.10 -0.59 -35.86
C LEU A 6 6.47 0.37 -36.90
N LEU A 7 5.23 0.14 -37.33
CA LEU A 7 4.55 0.98 -38.32
C LEU A 7 3.65 2.07 -37.67
N PHE A 8 3.46 2.02 -36.36
CA PHE A 8 2.67 3.00 -35.62
C PHE A 8 3.53 4.10 -34.96
N LEU A 9 4.86 3.88 -34.88
CA LEU A 9 5.82 4.81 -34.29
C LEU A 9 6.59 5.66 -35.31
N LEU A 10 6.35 5.47 -36.62
CA LEU A 10 7.00 6.24 -37.69
C LEU A 10 6.08 7.27 -38.38
N PHE A 11 4.82 7.40 -37.95
CA PHE A 11 3.82 8.25 -38.62
C PHE A 11 3.47 9.56 -37.89
N ASN A 12 4.13 9.86 -36.76
CA ASN A 12 3.91 11.10 -36.01
C ASN A 12 5.13 12.04 -35.95
N LEU A 13 6.13 11.85 -36.83
CA LEU A 13 7.32 12.70 -36.87
C LEU A 13 7.48 13.59 -38.12
N LEU A 14 6.48 13.63 -39.01
CA LEU A 14 6.49 14.50 -40.20
C LEU A 14 5.11 15.12 -40.46
N PHE A 15 4.67 16.04 -39.60
CA PHE A 15 3.77 17.12 -40.01
C PHE A 15 4.12 18.39 -39.24
N CYS A 16 5.00 19.17 -39.86
CA CYS A 16 5.25 20.56 -39.50
C CYS A 16 4.03 21.37 -39.96
N LEU A 17 3.10 21.67 -39.06
CA LEU A 17 2.01 22.61 -39.32
C LEU A 17 2.53 24.02 -38.99
N THR A 18 2.90 24.76 -40.03
CA THR A 18 3.04 26.21 -39.98
C THR A 18 1.66 26.84 -39.85
N LEU A 19 1.32 27.35 -38.65
CA LEU A 19 0.18 28.26 -38.49
C LEU A 19 0.61 29.67 -38.91
N SER A 20 0.14 30.06 -40.09
CA SER A 20 0.17 31.42 -40.62
C SER A 20 -0.95 32.23 -39.98
N SER A 21 -0.64 33.15 -39.06
CA SER A 21 -1.59 34.17 -38.60
C SER A 21 -1.57 35.39 -39.53
N LYS A 22 -2.43 35.37 -40.55
CA LYS A 22 -2.86 36.59 -41.26
C LYS A 22 -4.21 37.02 -40.72
N ASN A 23 -4.19 38.04 -39.87
CA ASN A 23 -5.21 39.06 -39.60
C ASN A 23 -5.14 39.48 -38.12
N LEU A 24 -4.30 40.48 -37.84
CA LEU A 24 -4.41 41.29 -36.63
C LEU A 24 -3.99 42.75 -36.94
N ASP A 25 -4.50 43.27 -38.05
CA ASP A 25 -4.49 44.71 -38.35
C ASP A 25 -5.73 45.35 -37.71
N LYS A 26 -5.65 45.60 -36.38
CA LYS A 26 -6.38 46.66 -35.66
C LYS A 26 -6.12 46.54 -34.15
N LEU A 27 -4.91 46.87 -33.73
CA LEU A 27 -4.61 47.20 -32.33
C LEU A 27 -3.46 48.21 -32.26
N GLU A 28 -3.58 49.26 -33.06
CA GLU A 28 -2.86 50.51 -32.89
C GLU A 28 -3.91 51.62 -32.84
N LYS A 29 -4.31 51.98 -31.62
CA LYS A 29 -4.87 53.27 -31.18
C LYS A 29 -5.55 53.08 -29.83
N LEU A 30 -4.84 53.45 -28.77
CA LEU A 30 -5.34 54.17 -27.59
C LEU A 30 -4.27 54.08 -26.49
N TYR A 31 -3.13 54.71 -26.76
CA TYR A 31 -2.39 55.38 -25.71
C TYR A 31 -3.00 56.79 -25.59
N ASP A 32 -3.10 57.28 -24.36
CA ASP A 32 -3.60 58.60 -23.94
C ASP A 32 -5.12 58.81 -23.87
N ALA A 33 -5.68 58.47 -22.70
CA ALA A 33 -6.83 59.19 -22.15
C ALA A 33 -6.75 59.26 -20.62
N ASN A 34 -6.49 60.46 -20.11
CA ASN A 34 -6.62 60.88 -18.73
C ASN A 34 -7.96 60.48 -18.11
N VAL A 35 -7.95 59.88 -16.92
CA VAL A 35 -9.08 59.94 -15.99
C VAL A 35 -8.54 60.04 -14.55
N GLU A 36 -8.41 61.28 -14.07
CA GLU A 36 -8.60 61.58 -12.65
C GLU A 36 -10.04 61.25 -12.29
N LEU A 37 -10.27 60.34 -11.34
CA LEU A 37 -11.55 60.29 -10.63
C LEU A 37 -11.34 60.36 -9.13
N SER A 38 -11.67 61.55 -8.63
CA SER A 38 -11.91 61.91 -7.24
C SER A 38 -12.97 61.01 -6.59
N LEU A 39 -12.64 60.43 -5.44
CA LEU A 39 -13.62 60.08 -4.41
C LEU A 39 -13.19 60.68 -3.07
N LYS A 40 -13.70 61.89 -2.80
CA LYS A 40 -13.87 62.45 -1.45
C LYS A 40 -15.21 61.96 -0.90
N GLY A 41 -15.18 61.38 0.29
CA GLY A 41 -16.35 61.14 1.14
C GLY A 41 -15.87 60.98 2.60
N ASN A 42 -16.03 62.03 3.40
CA ASN A 42 -15.68 62.10 4.82
C ASN A 42 -16.76 61.44 5.70
N SER A 43 -16.35 60.76 6.78
CA SER A 43 -16.94 60.95 8.12
C SER A 43 -15.95 60.44 9.18
N PRO A 44 -15.85 61.09 10.37
CA PRO A 44 -14.66 61.07 11.21
C PRO A 44 -14.78 60.07 12.37
N ASP A 45 -13.67 59.44 12.77
CA ASP A 45 -13.53 59.09 14.18
C ASP A 45 -12.07 59.15 14.66
N THR A 46 -11.94 59.54 15.92
CA THR A 46 -10.81 60.23 16.50
C THR A 46 -10.08 59.30 17.46
N ILE A 47 -8.90 58.77 17.11
CA ILE A 47 -7.97 58.21 18.11
C ILE A 47 -6.56 58.73 17.87
N LYS A 48 -6.18 59.73 18.67
CA LYS A 48 -4.78 59.99 19.03
C LYS A 48 -4.20 58.73 19.67
N LYS A 49 -3.21 58.09 19.04
CA LYS A 49 -2.21 57.28 19.76
C LYS A 49 -0.81 57.47 19.16
N ASN A 50 0.00 58.20 19.92
CA ASN A 50 1.45 58.06 20.11
C ASN A 50 2.27 57.45 18.96
N LYS A 51 3.05 58.31 18.27
CA LYS A 51 4.28 57.90 17.58
C LYS A 51 5.26 57.33 18.61
N ARG A 52 5.23 56.00 18.84
CA ARG A 52 6.43 55.27 19.28
C ARG A 52 7.23 54.93 18.03
N PRO A 53 8.57 55.08 18.03
CA PRO A 53 9.37 54.64 16.91
C PRO A 53 9.21 53.13 16.78
N SER A 54 8.69 52.70 15.62
CA SER A 54 8.67 51.30 15.22
C SER A 54 10.12 50.80 15.20
N ARG A 55 10.48 49.98 16.18
CA ARG A 55 11.67 49.15 16.10
C ARG A 55 11.37 48.19 14.95
N ILE A 56 12.07 48.34 13.83
CA ILE A 56 12.02 47.38 12.73
C ILE A 56 12.42 46.03 13.34
N SER A 57 11.43 45.20 13.65
CA SER A 57 11.65 43.79 13.92
C SER A 57 12.23 43.25 12.63
N LYS A 58 13.47 42.75 12.65
CA LYS A 58 14.01 42.00 11.53
C LYS A 58 13.02 40.86 11.28
N THR A 59 12.21 40.98 10.24
CA THR A 59 11.34 39.90 9.79
C THR A 59 12.29 38.78 9.41
N LYS A 60 12.35 37.75 10.27
CA LYS A 60 13.14 36.55 10.03
C LYS A 60 12.66 35.99 8.70
N ALA A 61 13.56 35.79 7.73
CA ALA A 61 13.16 35.16 6.48
C ALA A 61 12.74 33.73 6.82
N VAL A 62 11.45 33.42 6.64
CA VAL A 62 10.93 32.08 6.90
C VAL A 62 11.36 31.22 5.72
N LEU A 63 12.23 30.23 5.98
CA LEU A 63 12.63 29.27 4.96
C LEU A 63 11.44 28.38 4.60
N PRO A 64 11.36 27.87 3.35
CA PRO A 64 10.39 26.83 3.01
C PRO A 64 10.56 25.61 3.93
N PRO A 65 9.44 25.01 4.39
CA PRO A 65 9.47 23.76 5.15
C PRO A 65 10.16 22.64 4.36
N PRO A 66 10.90 21.74 5.03
CA PRO A 66 11.51 20.59 4.37
C PRO A 66 10.44 19.63 3.82
N SER A 67 10.75 18.96 2.71
CA SER A 67 9.99 17.79 2.28
C SER A 67 10.35 16.61 3.17
N THR A 68 9.36 15.86 3.61
CA THR A 68 9.55 14.78 4.59
C THR A 68 9.00 13.46 4.08
N THR A 69 9.65 12.36 4.45
CA THR A 69 9.17 10.99 4.24
C THR A 69 9.07 10.33 5.59
N ALA A 70 7.87 9.86 5.92
CA ALA A 70 7.60 9.16 7.16
C ALA A 70 8.19 7.75 7.12
N GLY A 71 8.27 7.10 8.29
CA GLY A 71 8.81 5.76 8.42
C GLY A 71 7.83 4.85 9.15
N SER A 72 7.86 3.56 8.86
CA SER A 72 7.14 2.57 9.66
C SER A 72 7.93 1.28 9.84
N SER A 73 7.59 0.52 10.88
CA SER A 73 8.09 -0.84 11.07
C SER A 73 7.07 -1.69 11.83
N CYS A 74 7.18 -3.00 11.65
CA CYS A 74 6.45 -3.97 12.44
C CYS A 74 7.23 -4.29 13.71
N GLY A 75 6.58 -4.20 14.86
CA GLY A 75 7.15 -4.52 16.17
C GLY A 75 6.11 -5.19 17.06
N ASP A 76 6.54 -5.72 18.21
CA ASP A 76 5.65 -6.33 19.20
C ASP A 76 5.07 -5.30 20.20
N GLY A 77 5.40 -4.02 20.03
CA GLY A 77 5.04 -2.93 20.93
C GLY A 77 5.78 -2.91 22.27
N VAL A 78 6.74 -3.81 22.46
CA VAL A 78 7.55 -3.91 23.69
C VAL A 78 9.01 -3.63 23.38
N ASN A 79 9.58 -4.36 22.44
CA ASN A 79 10.97 -4.23 22.02
C ASN A 79 11.16 -3.04 21.09
N LEU A 80 12.30 -2.37 21.22
CA LEU A 80 12.66 -1.27 20.33
C LEU A 80 12.94 -1.78 18.93
N VAL A 81 12.33 -1.16 17.93
CA VAL A 81 12.57 -1.40 16.51
C VAL A 81 13.09 -0.10 15.89
N GLN A 82 14.05 -0.21 14.98
CA GLN A 82 14.56 0.95 14.26
C GLN A 82 13.58 1.36 13.16
N VAL A 83 13.19 2.64 13.15
CA VAL A 83 12.38 3.24 12.09
C VAL A 83 13.20 4.32 11.41
N ASN A 84 13.26 4.32 10.08
CA ASN A 84 13.95 5.36 9.33
C ASN A 84 12.96 6.42 8.87
N VAL A 85 13.20 7.67 9.24
CA VAL A 85 12.49 8.85 8.74
C VAL A 85 13.48 9.75 8.01
N SER A 86 13.01 10.49 7.00
CA SER A 86 13.90 11.38 6.24
C SER A 86 13.27 12.73 5.93
N ALA A 87 14.12 13.73 5.73
CA ALA A 87 13.71 15.08 5.38
C ALA A 87 14.79 15.77 4.53
N PHE A 88 14.34 16.59 3.58
CA PHE A 88 15.18 17.29 2.61
C PHE A 88 14.77 18.75 2.50
N GLY A 89 15.76 19.64 2.58
CA GLY A 89 15.55 21.07 2.38
C GLY A 89 15.24 21.39 0.92
N SER A 90 14.62 22.55 0.68
CA SER A 90 14.18 22.94 -0.66
C SER A 90 15.33 23.20 -1.64
N SER A 91 16.47 23.70 -1.15
CA SER A 91 17.65 24.00 -1.97
C SER A 91 18.79 22.98 -1.84
N GLY A 92 18.70 22.06 -0.87
CA GLY A 92 19.74 21.08 -0.56
C GLY A 92 20.95 21.65 0.20
N SER A 93 20.95 22.96 0.48
CA SER A 93 21.99 23.64 1.25
C SER A 93 21.60 23.86 2.72
N GLU A 94 20.35 23.55 3.07
CA GLU A 94 19.80 23.64 4.42
C GLU A 94 20.36 22.56 5.33
N THR A 95 20.66 22.94 6.57
CA THR A 95 20.82 21.98 7.67
C THR A 95 19.45 21.50 8.14
N ILE A 96 19.27 20.19 8.21
CA ILE A 96 18.04 19.56 8.69
C ILE A 96 18.17 19.23 10.18
N GLU A 97 17.32 19.83 11.01
CA GLU A 97 17.30 19.67 12.46
C GLU A 97 16.02 18.94 12.92
N TRP A 98 16.17 17.87 13.69
CA TRP A 98 15.07 17.05 14.22
C TRP A 98 14.83 17.34 15.70
N PHE A 99 13.58 17.27 16.14
CA PHE A 99 13.11 17.61 17.48
C PHE A 99 12.10 16.59 17.99
N SER A 100 12.04 16.41 19.30
CA SER A 100 11.06 15.54 19.97
C SER A 100 9.67 16.15 20.11
N SER A 101 9.52 17.47 19.94
CA SER A 101 8.23 18.16 19.99
C SER A 101 8.27 19.49 19.23
N GLN A 102 7.10 20.04 18.92
CA GLN A 102 6.94 21.35 18.29
C GLN A 102 7.54 22.50 19.13
N THR A 103 7.62 22.35 20.46
CA THR A 103 8.10 23.37 21.40
C THR A 103 9.55 23.18 21.85
N SER A 104 10.18 22.05 21.53
CA SER A 104 11.55 21.75 21.93
C SER A 104 12.54 22.79 21.41
N VAL A 105 13.48 23.26 22.24
CA VAL A 105 14.44 24.30 21.84
C VAL A 105 15.74 23.75 21.27
N THR A 106 16.10 22.51 21.62
CA THR A 106 17.32 21.81 21.18
C THR A 106 17.00 20.67 20.22
N PRO A 107 17.74 20.54 19.10
CA PRO A 107 17.58 19.39 18.22
C PRO A 107 18.09 18.11 18.89
N ILE A 108 17.40 17.00 18.65
CA ILE A 108 17.79 15.65 19.07
C ILE A 108 18.71 14.98 18.04
N TYR A 109 18.68 15.46 16.79
CA TYR A 109 19.51 14.98 15.70
C TYR A 109 19.63 16.03 14.59
N THR A 110 20.73 15.99 13.84
CA THR A 110 20.97 16.85 12.68
C THR A 110 21.44 15.99 11.51
N GLY A 111 20.74 16.07 10.38
CA GLY A 111 20.99 15.25 9.19
C GLY A 111 19.71 14.93 8.41
N THR A 112 19.85 14.43 7.19
CA THR A 112 18.71 14.17 6.29
C THR A 112 17.95 12.88 6.64
N ILE A 113 18.60 11.92 7.30
CA ILE A 113 17.99 10.65 7.71
C ILE A 113 18.16 10.50 9.21
N TYR A 114 17.05 10.33 9.93
CA TYR A 114 17.03 10.03 11.36
C TYR A 114 16.48 8.63 11.57
N SER A 115 17.18 7.80 12.36
CA SER A 115 16.87 6.38 12.53
C SER A 115 16.63 6.01 14.01
N PRO A 116 15.56 6.56 14.65
CA PRO A 116 15.26 6.28 16.04
C PRO A 116 14.91 4.80 16.29
N SER A 117 15.28 4.31 17.47
CA SER A 117 14.81 3.03 18.00
C SER A 117 13.64 3.27 18.94
N ILE A 118 12.44 2.84 18.56
CA ILE A 118 11.18 3.09 19.28
C ILE A 118 10.33 1.83 19.36
N ASN A 119 9.49 1.72 20.38
CA ASN A 119 8.50 0.65 20.55
C ASN A 119 7.05 1.18 20.50
N THR A 120 6.89 2.51 20.50
CA THR A 120 5.64 3.23 20.43
C THR A 120 5.67 4.15 19.22
N THR A 121 4.59 4.24 18.44
CA THR A 121 4.46 5.24 17.36
C THR A 121 4.72 6.63 17.95
N ARG A 122 5.54 7.43 17.25
CA ARG A 122 5.92 8.78 17.69
C ARG A 122 6.03 9.73 16.52
N THR A 123 5.58 10.96 16.74
CA THR A 123 5.87 12.09 15.86
C THR A 123 7.17 12.76 16.25
N TYR A 124 8.02 13.00 15.26
CA TYR A 124 9.17 13.90 15.37
C TYR A 124 8.92 15.16 14.55
N TYR A 125 9.57 16.25 14.92
CA TYR A 125 9.40 17.52 14.23
C TYR A 125 10.69 17.92 13.58
N VAL A 126 10.66 18.31 12.30
CA VAL A 126 11.85 18.63 11.54
C VAL A 126 11.76 20.01 10.91
N ARG A 127 12.87 20.74 10.88
CA ARG A 127 12.94 22.04 10.19
C ARG A 127 14.21 22.17 9.36
N SER A 128 14.13 23.05 8.38
CA SER A 128 15.26 23.56 7.61
C SER A 128 15.91 24.74 8.33
N ARG A 129 17.24 24.83 8.27
CA ARG A 129 18.02 25.98 8.75
C ARG A 129 19.10 26.39 7.75
N ILE A 130 19.22 27.70 7.52
CA ILE A 130 20.38 28.33 6.87
C ILE A 130 20.80 29.52 7.73
N GLY A 131 21.98 29.44 8.37
CA GLY A 131 22.43 30.46 9.30
C GLY A 131 21.42 30.70 10.45
N SER A 132 20.88 31.92 10.53
CA SER A 132 19.85 32.30 11.51
C SER A 132 18.41 32.03 11.05
N ASP A 133 18.20 31.81 9.76
CA ASP A 133 16.88 31.61 9.16
C ASP A 133 16.44 30.16 9.35
N ILE A 134 15.16 29.97 9.65
CA ILE A 134 14.56 28.67 9.94
C ILE A 134 13.20 28.58 9.26
N SER A 135 12.78 27.38 8.90
CA SER A 135 11.41 27.10 8.48
C SER A 135 10.49 26.86 9.69
N THR A 136 9.18 26.80 9.43
CA THR A 136 8.26 26.09 10.34
C THR A 136 8.65 24.62 10.43
N ARG A 137 8.24 23.98 11.52
CA ARG A 137 8.54 22.57 11.79
C ARG A 137 7.44 21.69 11.21
N VAL A 138 7.84 20.65 10.48
CA VAL A 138 6.95 19.65 9.91
C VAL A 138 6.91 18.41 10.81
N PRO A 139 5.72 17.88 11.18
CA PRO A 139 5.59 16.61 11.87
C PRO A 139 5.87 15.45 10.91
N VAL A 140 6.71 14.51 11.35
CA VAL A 140 7.10 13.31 10.61
C VAL A 140 6.88 12.12 11.52
N VAL A 141 5.99 11.23 11.10
CA VAL A 141 5.58 10.09 11.93
C VAL A 141 6.55 8.93 11.73
N ALA A 142 7.01 8.37 12.85
CA ALA A 142 7.67 7.08 12.92
C ALA A 142 6.69 6.07 13.52
N SER A 143 6.04 5.28 12.66
CA SER A 143 4.95 4.38 13.05
C SER A 143 5.43 3.00 13.44
N ILE A 144 4.91 2.49 14.55
CA ILE A 144 5.06 1.09 14.96
C ILE A 144 3.71 0.41 14.90
N TYR A 145 3.61 -0.58 14.01
CA TYR A 145 2.46 -1.46 13.89
C TYR A 145 2.72 -2.77 14.60
N VAL A 146 1.67 -3.31 15.22
CA VAL A 146 1.80 -4.52 16.01
C VAL A 146 1.83 -5.72 15.08
N VAL A 147 2.93 -6.47 15.13
CA VAL A 147 3.04 -7.75 14.44
C VAL A 147 2.19 -8.80 15.17
N PRO A 148 1.38 -9.60 14.45
CA PRO A 148 0.68 -10.73 15.04
C PRO A 148 1.62 -11.72 15.71
N THR A 149 1.11 -12.46 16.69
CA THR A 149 1.85 -13.60 17.25
C THR A 149 2.18 -14.64 16.17
N ALA A 150 3.18 -15.47 16.42
CA ALA A 150 3.57 -16.53 15.48
C ALA A 150 2.36 -17.44 15.16
N VAL A 151 2.07 -17.60 13.87
CA VAL A 151 1.09 -18.57 13.38
C VAL A 151 1.81 -19.86 13.04
N THR A 152 1.19 -21.01 13.32
CA THR A 152 1.64 -22.32 12.88
C THR A 152 0.61 -22.93 11.94
N LEU A 153 1.08 -23.78 11.03
CA LEU A 153 0.25 -24.45 10.04
C LEU A 153 0.44 -25.96 10.17
N THR A 154 -0.67 -26.69 10.20
CA THR A 154 -0.69 -28.16 10.23
C THR A 154 -1.52 -28.69 9.07
N ALA A 155 -1.20 -29.90 8.59
CA ALA A 155 -1.90 -30.56 7.49
C ALA A 155 -2.44 -31.93 7.95
N SER A 156 -3.66 -32.26 7.53
CA SER A 156 -4.31 -33.55 7.74
C SER A 156 -4.92 -34.06 6.43
N PRO A 157 -4.51 -35.24 5.91
CA PRO A 157 -3.52 -36.17 6.46
C PRO A 157 -2.10 -35.57 6.58
N PRO A 158 -1.22 -36.11 7.44
CA PRO A 158 0.11 -35.54 7.66
C PRO A 158 0.98 -35.53 6.40
N ASN A 159 1.39 -34.35 5.96
CA ASN A 159 2.36 -34.19 4.88
C ASN A 159 3.75 -34.60 5.37
N ASN A 160 4.29 -35.70 4.84
CA ASN A 160 5.59 -36.22 5.25
C ASN A 160 6.33 -36.82 4.06
N ALA A 161 7.65 -36.62 4.00
CA ALA A 161 8.46 -37.08 2.88
C ALA A 161 8.64 -38.61 2.84
N THR A 162 8.48 -39.31 3.97
CA THR A 162 8.65 -40.77 4.08
C THR A 162 7.44 -41.56 3.59
N SER A 163 6.27 -40.91 3.51
CA SER A 163 4.98 -41.43 3.09
C SER A 163 4.23 -40.30 2.38
N PRO A 164 4.67 -39.93 1.16
CA PRO A 164 4.08 -38.83 0.40
C PRO A 164 2.60 -39.10 0.08
N LEU A 165 1.82 -38.03 -0.06
CA LEU A 165 0.39 -38.13 -0.34
C LEU A 165 0.13 -38.52 -1.81
N CYS A 166 -1.06 -39.04 -2.10
CA CYS A 166 -1.46 -39.32 -3.47
C CYS A 166 -1.99 -38.06 -4.13
N PHE A 167 -1.69 -37.87 -5.41
CA PHE A 167 -2.31 -36.80 -6.17
C PHE A 167 -3.84 -36.91 -6.08
N GLY A 168 -4.52 -35.79 -5.81
CA GLY A 168 -5.97 -35.78 -5.58
C GLY A 168 -6.40 -36.09 -4.15
N THR A 169 -5.50 -36.45 -3.22
CA THR A 169 -5.84 -36.60 -1.80
C THR A 169 -6.31 -35.25 -1.24
N PRO A 170 -7.53 -35.15 -0.67
CA PRO A 170 -7.95 -33.95 0.04
C PRO A 170 -7.09 -33.73 1.28
N VAL A 171 -6.49 -32.55 1.38
CA VAL A 171 -5.69 -32.11 2.53
C VAL A 171 -6.38 -30.93 3.19
N THR A 172 -6.56 -31.04 4.50
CA THR A 172 -7.08 -29.97 5.36
C THR A 172 -5.94 -29.33 6.11
N PHE A 173 -5.79 -28.03 5.93
CA PHE A 173 -4.81 -27.19 6.60
C PHE A 173 -5.47 -26.43 7.75
N THR A 174 -4.87 -26.48 8.94
CA THR A 174 -5.39 -25.80 10.12
C THR A 174 -4.32 -24.86 10.68
N ALA A 175 -4.66 -23.57 10.76
CA ALA A 175 -3.82 -22.54 11.36
C ALA A 175 -4.07 -22.44 12.87
N SER A 176 -2.98 -22.37 13.65
CA SER A 176 -3.01 -22.16 15.11
C SER A 176 -2.15 -20.97 15.52
N GLY A 177 -2.47 -20.30 16.63
CA GLY A 177 -1.84 -19.02 16.97
C GLY A 177 -2.29 -17.87 16.05
N GLY A 178 -1.45 -16.85 15.87
CA GLY A 178 -1.75 -15.73 14.98
C GLY A 178 -2.61 -14.63 15.60
N ALA A 179 -3.39 -13.94 14.76
CA ALA A 179 -4.30 -12.86 15.14
C ALA A 179 -5.76 -13.22 14.78
N ASP A 180 -6.53 -12.27 14.23
CA ASP A 180 -7.98 -12.36 14.06
C ASP A 180 -8.39 -12.92 12.68
N LEU A 181 -7.67 -12.50 11.63
CA LEU A 181 -7.97 -12.85 10.24
C LEU A 181 -6.86 -13.71 9.62
N PHE A 182 -7.25 -14.64 8.74
CA PHE A 182 -6.38 -15.62 8.09
C PHE A 182 -6.69 -15.70 6.60
N GLU A 183 -5.63 -15.72 5.80
CA GLU A 183 -5.68 -15.94 4.36
C GLU A 183 -4.83 -17.15 3.99
N PHE A 184 -5.36 -18.02 3.14
CA PHE A 184 -4.63 -19.17 2.60
C PHE A 184 -4.32 -18.96 1.12
N SER A 185 -3.08 -19.26 0.75
CA SER A 185 -2.59 -19.16 -0.62
C SER A 185 -1.82 -20.42 -1.01
N VAL A 186 -1.84 -20.75 -2.30
CA VAL A 186 -1.07 -21.83 -2.92
C VAL A 186 -0.16 -21.21 -3.97
N ASP A 187 1.15 -21.36 -3.83
CA ASP A 187 2.17 -20.74 -4.68
C ASP A 187 1.96 -19.22 -4.86
N GLY A 188 1.49 -18.55 -3.80
CA GLY A 188 1.19 -17.13 -3.78
C GLY A 188 -0.19 -16.73 -4.34
N VAL A 189 -0.94 -17.65 -4.95
CA VAL A 189 -2.32 -17.41 -5.39
C VAL A 189 -3.27 -17.57 -4.22
N VAL A 190 -4.06 -16.53 -3.91
CA VAL A 190 -5.04 -16.55 -2.82
C VAL A 190 -6.17 -17.52 -3.15
N MET A 191 -6.35 -18.53 -2.30
CA MET A 191 -7.42 -19.52 -2.40
C MET A 191 -8.56 -19.25 -1.43
N GLN A 192 -8.23 -18.65 -0.28
CA GLN A 192 -9.19 -18.18 0.71
C GLN A 192 -8.74 -16.81 1.20
N GLY A 193 -9.55 -15.78 0.96
CA GLY A 193 -9.29 -14.42 1.43
C GLY A 193 -9.29 -14.29 2.95
N MET A 194 -8.78 -13.16 3.44
CA MET A 194 -8.76 -12.82 4.87
C MET A 194 -10.13 -13.00 5.52
N SER A 195 -10.23 -13.92 6.47
CA SER A 195 -11.45 -14.20 7.23
C SER A 195 -11.12 -14.78 8.59
N THR A 196 -12.12 -14.92 9.47
CA THR A 196 -11.94 -15.60 10.76
C THR A 196 -11.77 -17.12 10.61
N ASN A 197 -11.91 -17.67 9.40
CA ASN A 197 -11.77 -19.09 9.14
C ASN A 197 -10.29 -19.51 9.16
N ARG A 198 -9.96 -20.41 10.08
CA ARG A 198 -8.60 -20.93 10.30
C ARG A 198 -8.32 -22.23 9.55
N VAL A 199 -9.27 -22.70 8.73
CA VAL A 199 -9.21 -23.99 8.05
C VAL A 199 -9.35 -23.81 6.55
N PHE A 200 -8.47 -24.44 5.78
CA PHE A 200 -8.52 -24.50 4.32
C PHE A 200 -8.38 -25.95 3.85
N THR A 201 -9.30 -26.44 3.02
CA THR A 201 -9.25 -27.81 2.48
C THR A 201 -9.21 -27.76 0.95
N THR A 202 -8.30 -28.54 0.36
CA THR A 202 -8.18 -28.66 -1.10
C THR A 202 -7.68 -30.05 -1.49
N ASN A 203 -8.02 -30.50 -2.70
CA ASN A 203 -7.57 -31.75 -3.30
C ASN A 203 -6.84 -31.53 -4.64
N THR A 204 -6.57 -30.28 -5.02
CA THR A 204 -5.97 -29.92 -6.32
C THR A 204 -4.47 -29.65 -6.22
N LEU A 205 -3.85 -30.00 -5.10
CA LEU A 205 -2.43 -29.74 -4.86
C LEU A 205 -1.54 -30.73 -5.63
N ALA A 206 -0.40 -30.24 -6.09
CA ALA A 206 0.67 -31.00 -6.71
C ALA A 206 1.92 -31.03 -5.81
N ASP A 207 2.84 -31.93 -6.16
CA ASP A 207 4.13 -32.04 -5.48
C ASP A 207 4.93 -30.73 -5.58
N GLY A 208 5.58 -30.34 -4.48
CA GLY A 208 6.39 -29.13 -4.39
C GLY A 208 5.61 -27.81 -4.25
N GLN A 209 4.27 -27.83 -4.35
CA GLN A 209 3.49 -26.61 -4.13
C GLN A 209 3.56 -26.16 -2.68
N VAL A 210 3.59 -24.84 -2.47
CA VAL A 210 3.66 -24.24 -1.14
C VAL A 210 2.29 -23.73 -0.74
N VAL A 211 1.71 -24.35 0.29
CA VAL A 211 0.53 -23.83 0.98
C VAL A 211 1.00 -22.88 2.07
N ARG A 212 0.56 -21.63 2.00
CA ARG A 212 0.93 -20.59 2.96
C ARG A 212 -0.32 -20.03 3.62
N VAL A 213 -0.27 -19.88 4.94
CA VAL A 213 -1.20 -19.06 5.70
C VAL A 213 -0.49 -17.78 6.13
N ARG A 214 -1.18 -16.65 6.02
CA ARG A 214 -0.78 -15.39 6.68
C ARG A 214 -1.94 -14.85 7.50
N THR A 215 -1.61 -14.16 8.58
CA THR A 215 -2.58 -13.60 9.53
C THR A 215 -2.28 -12.15 9.87
N ARG A 216 -3.32 -11.38 10.18
CA ARG A 216 -3.24 -9.99 10.68
C ARG A 216 -4.37 -9.71 11.66
N TYR A 217 -4.22 -8.64 12.45
CA TYR A 217 -5.29 -8.13 13.30
C TYR A 217 -6.43 -7.55 12.46
N ALA A 218 -7.65 -7.73 12.93
CA ALA A 218 -8.84 -7.10 12.36
C ALA A 218 -8.92 -5.64 12.79
N VAL A 219 -9.71 -4.86 12.03
CA VAL A 219 -10.22 -3.57 12.49
C VAL A 219 -11.71 -3.76 12.71
N THR A 220 -12.19 -3.38 13.89
CA THR A 220 -13.61 -3.40 14.22
C THR A 220 -14.14 -1.99 14.09
N MET A 221 -15.11 -1.76 13.19
CA MET A 221 -15.74 -0.44 13.08
C MET A 221 -16.76 -0.32 14.21
N ASP A 222 -16.41 0.26 15.35
CA ASP A 222 -17.32 0.47 16.49
C ASP A 222 -17.21 1.85 17.15
N GLY A 223 -16.31 2.70 16.65
CA GLY A 223 -15.98 4.01 17.19
C GLY A 223 -14.98 3.98 18.35
N SER A 224 -14.38 2.82 18.65
CA SER A 224 -13.34 2.61 19.65
C SER A 224 -12.01 2.27 18.99
N ILE A 225 -11.10 3.24 18.94
CA ILE A 225 -9.82 3.19 18.22
C ILE A 225 -8.74 2.51 19.08
N THR A 226 -9.09 1.32 19.58
CA THR A 226 -8.33 0.51 20.54
C THR A 226 -7.85 -0.82 19.97
N ASP A 227 -8.34 -1.23 18.79
CA ASP A 227 -7.84 -2.43 18.13
C ASP A 227 -6.31 -2.40 17.97
N THR A 228 -5.72 -3.57 18.12
CA THR A 228 -4.28 -3.78 17.97
C THR A 228 -3.79 -3.43 16.55
N SER A 229 -4.66 -3.51 15.55
CA SER A 229 -4.39 -3.16 14.15
C SER A 229 -4.07 -1.67 13.93
N TRP A 230 -4.40 -0.80 14.89
CA TRP A 230 -4.08 0.62 14.84
C TRP A 230 -2.62 0.95 15.16
N GLY A 231 -1.85 -0.03 15.64
CA GLY A 231 -0.48 0.17 16.09
C GLY A 231 -0.38 0.62 17.56
N THR A 232 0.82 1.04 17.97
CA THR A 232 1.17 1.22 19.39
C THR A 232 0.98 2.65 19.92
N GLY A 233 0.52 3.58 19.09
CA GLY A 233 0.30 4.98 19.45
C GLY A 233 -0.46 5.75 18.35
N ALA A 234 -0.81 7.00 18.63
CA ALA A 234 -1.38 7.90 17.62
C ALA A 234 -0.32 8.31 16.59
N LEU A 235 -0.73 8.52 15.33
CA LEU A 235 0.18 9.09 14.32
C LEU A 235 0.47 10.55 14.58
N GLU A 236 -0.53 11.29 15.04
CA GLU A 236 -0.43 12.66 15.54
C GLU A 236 -1.55 12.86 16.55
N ASP A 237 -1.30 13.70 17.54
CA ASP A 237 -2.27 14.07 18.56
C ASP A 237 -2.19 15.56 18.92
N ASN A 238 -3.15 16.00 19.73
CA ASN A 238 -3.31 17.38 20.15
C ASN A 238 -2.78 17.67 21.56
N VAL A 239 -1.88 16.85 22.11
CA VAL A 239 -1.37 17.02 23.48
C VAL A 239 -0.80 18.43 23.73
N LEU A 240 -0.22 19.06 22.70
CA LEU A 240 0.40 20.39 22.79
C LEU A 240 -0.48 21.53 22.25
N SER A 241 -1.74 21.26 21.92
CA SER A 241 -2.63 22.27 21.34
C SER A 241 -3.05 23.32 22.36
N ALA A 242 -3.29 24.53 21.87
CA ALA A 242 -3.99 25.56 22.60
C ALA A 242 -5.40 25.07 22.99
N PRO A 243 -6.01 25.64 24.05
CA PRO A 243 -7.38 25.36 24.39
C PRO A 243 -8.32 25.58 23.20
N LEU A 244 -9.28 24.67 23.03
CA LEU A 244 -10.33 24.82 22.04
C LEU A 244 -11.10 26.13 22.26
N SER A 245 -11.49 26.76 21.16
CA SER A 245 -12.46 27.85 21.21
C SER A 245 -13.78 27.35 21.80
N THR A 246 -14.61 28.28 22.28
CA THR A 246 -15.94 27.93 22.79
C THR A 246 -16.79 27.22 21.72
N ASN A 247 -16.64 27.60 20.45
CA ASN A 247 -17.34 26.96 19.35
C ASN A 247 -16.79 25.55 19.08
N ALA A 248 -15.49 25.32 19.18
CA ALA A 248 -14.91 24.00 18.97
C ALA A 248 -15.23 22.98 20.09
N SER A 249 -15.72 23.42 21.25
CA SER A 249 -15.96 22.55 22.43
C SER A 249 -16.88 21.34 22.21
N SER A 250 -17.75 21.40 21.19
CA SER A 250 -18.67 20.32 20.82
C SER A 250 -18.33 19.66 19.48
N GLY A 251 -17.24 20.08 18.82
CA GLY A 251 -16.72 19.38 17.66
C GLY A 251 -15.23 19.61 17.45
N TYR A 252 -14.44 18.56 17.64
CA TYR A 252 -12.99 18.61 17.63
C TYR A 252 -12.41 17.26 17.17
N VAL A 253 -11.17 17.30 16.67
CA VAL A 253 -10.32 16.13 16.45
C VAL A 253 -9.26 16.12 17.54
N ASN A 254 -8.91 14.94 18.03
CA ASN A 254 -7.90 14.75 19.07
C ASN A 254 -6.65 14.09 18.52
N SER A 255 -6.83 13.00 17.78
CA SER A 255 -5.74 12.26 17.17
C SER A 255 -6.20 11.47 15.95
N LEU A 256 -5.21 11.04 15.17
CA LEU A 256 -5.40 10.18 14.03
C LEU A 256 -4.63 8.88 14.22
N LYS A 257 -5.28 7.77 13.88
CA LYS A 257 -4.66 6.49 13.62
C LYS A 257 -5.04 6.02 12.23
N ILE A 258 -4.16 5.24 11.63
CA ILE A 258 -4.38 4.65 10.33
C ILE A 258 -3.97 3.19 10.41
N SER A 259 -4.86 2.32 9.96
CA SER A 259 -4.52 0.94 9.68
C SER A 259 -4.76 0.70 8.20
N ALA A 260 -4.04 -0.24 7.62
CA ALA A 260 -4.27 -0.62 6.23
C ALA A 260 -4.81 -2.02 6.14
N GLN A 261 -5.43 -2.27 5.01
CA GLN A 261 -5.73 -3.60 4.50
C GLN A 261 -5.09 -3.68 3.11
N GLU A 262 -5.28 -4.81 2.43
CA GLU A 262 -4.70 -5.06 1.11
C GLU A 262 -5.13 -3.97 0.11
N ASP A 263 -6.44 -3.73 0.00
CA ASP A 263 -7.07 -2.79 -0.94
C ASP A 263 -7.64 -1.53 -0.29
N LYS A 264 -7.62 -1.45 1.04
CA LYS A 264 -8.25 -0.37 1.82
C LYS A 264 -7.30 0.31 2.79
N VAL A 265 -7.67 1.51 3.19
CA VAL A 265 -7.14 2.25 4.32
C VAL A 265 -8.29 2.44 5.30
N VAL A 266 -8.05 2.20 6.58
CA VAL A 266 -8.99 2.51 7.64
C VAL A 266 -8.44 3.66 8.46
N LEU A 267 -9.24 4.70 8.62
CA LEU A 267 -8.91 5.92 9.34
C LEU A 267 -9.66 5.93 10.66
N GLY A 268 -8.92 5.93 11.76
CA GLY A 268 -9.44 6.12 13.11
C GLY A 268 -9.19 7.55 13.54
N ILE A 269 -10.25 8.34 13.70
CA ILE A 269 -10.20 9.75 14.06
C ILE A 269 -10.83 9.88 15.44
N SER A 270 -9.98 9.98 16.48
CA SER A 270 -10.50 10.23 17.82
C SER A 270 -10.97 11.68 17.90
N GLY A 271 -12.10 11.91 18.55
CA GLY A 271 -12.71 13.22 18.60
C GLY A 271 -14.22 13.16 18.73
N LYS A 272 -14.86 14.29 18.44
CA LYS A 272 -16.28 14.49 18.70
C LYS A 272 -16.87 15.36 17.61
N ILE A 273 -18.09 15.06 17.16
CA ILE A 273 -18.93 16.00 16.41
C ILE A 273 -20.36 15.92 16.94
N LEU A 274 -20.80 17.02 17.53
CA LEU A 274 -22.17 17.29 17.98
C LEU A 274 -22.66 18.58 17.33
N ASN A 275 -23.92 18.94 17.54
CA ASN A 275 -24.51 20.20 17.10
C ASN A 275 -24.27 20.46 15.61
N ASN A 276 -24.60 19.49 14.75
CA ASN A 276 -24.57 19.64 13.29
C ASN A 276 -23.17 19.91 12.68
N ARG A 277 -22.08 19.61 13.41
CA ARG A 277 -20.69 19.85 12.99
C ARG A 277 -20.17 18.81 12.01
N SER A 278 -18.98 19.09 11.47
CA SER A 278 -18.26 18.15 10.61
C SER A 278 -16.75 18.20 10.82
N ILE A 279 -16.08 17.08 10.50
CA ILE A 279 -14.63 16.98 10.35
C ILE A 279 -14.34 16.96 8.86
N LEU A 280 -13.39 17.80 8.43
CA LEU A 280 -12.81 17.76 7.11
C LEU A 280 -11.38 17.25 7.25
N LEU A 281 -11.11 16.10 6.63
CA LEU A 281 -9.78 15.49 6.54
C LEU A 281 -9.33 15.52 5.08
N PHE A 282 -8.53 16.51 4.72
CA PHE A 282 -7.91 16.59 3.41
C PHE A 282 -6.78 15.56 3.29
N LEU A 283 -6.68 14.96 2.11
CA LEU A 283 -5.71 13.91 1.78
C LEU A 283 -4.88 14.36 0.57
N ASP A 284 -3.56 14.25 0.71
CA ASP A 284 -2.59 14.24 -0.39
C ASP A 284 -2.17 12.78 -0.53
N SER A 285 -2.74 12.08 -1.51
CA SER A 285 -2.64 10.61 -1.65
C SER A 285 -2.16 10.17 -3.03
N LYS A 286 -1.99 11.10 -3.96
CA LYS A 286 -1.42 10.86 -5.28
C LYS A 286 -0.63 12.08 -5.73
N SER A 287 0.11 11.96 -6.83
CA SER A 287 0.78 13.11 -7.40
C SER A 287 -0.21 14.05 -8.07
N GLY A 288 -0.03 15.35 -7.85
CA GLY A 288 -0.96 16.39 -8.27
C GLY A 288 -1.76 16.88 -7.07
N GLY A 289 -2.81 17.65 -7.34
CA GLY A 289 -3.66 18.20 -6.28
C GLY A 289 -3.56 19.72 -6.16
N PHE A 290 -4.17 20.22 -5.10
CA PHE A 290 -4.44 21.62 -4.88
C PHE A 290 -3.73 22.12 -3.62
N ASN A 291 -2.91 23.15 -3.78
CA ASN A 291 -2.32 23.88 -2.65
C ASN A 291 -3.13 25.14 -2.25
N ILE A 292 -4.14 25.49 -3.04
CA ILE A 292 -5.13 26.54 -2.76
C ILE A 292 -6.53 25.96 -2.93
N SER A 293 -7.52 26.50 -2.24
CA SER A 293 -8.90 26.07 -2.42
C SER A 293 -9.57 26.67 -3.65
N ASN A 294 -9.06 26.30 -4.83
CA ASN A 294 -9.62 26.61 -6.14
C ASN A 294 -10.19 25.37 -6.86
N TYR A 295 -10.53 24.33 -6.09
CA TYR A 295 -11.36 23.22 -6.53
C TYR A 295 -12.82 23.64 -6.52
N GLY A 296 -13.67 23.16 -7.43
CA GLY A 296 -15.06 23.63 -7.46
C GLY A 296 -15.95 22.98 -6.40
N ASP A 297 -17.06 23.66 -6.14
CA ASP A 297 -18.07 23.22 -5.17
C ASP A 297 -18.62 21.82 -5.49
N VAL A 298 -19.11 21.16 -4.45
CA VAL A 298 -19.96 19.98 -4.61
C VAL A 298 -21.42 20.43 -4.64
N ALA A 299 -22.21 19.85 -5.54
CA ALA A 299 -23.65 20.07 -5.59
C ALA A 299 -24.34 19.63 -4.29
N ASP A 300 -25.33 20.41 -3.83
CA ASP A 300 -26.14 20.12 -2.64
C ASP A 300 -27.07 18.92 -2.85
N LEU A 301 -26.49 17.72 -2.86
CA LEU A 301 -27.18 16.45 -2.91
C LEU A 301 -27.11 15.77 -1.54
N ASP A 302 -28.17 15.08 -1.14
CA ASP A 302 -28.24 14.27 0.09
C ASP A 302 -27.25 13.07 0.03
N PRO A 303 -26.58 12.66 1.13
CA PRO A 303 -26.37 13.41 2.37
C PRO A 303 -25.55 14.68 2.14
N PHE A 304 -26.03 15.79 2.71
CA PHE A 304 -25.39 17.11 2.62
C PHE A 304 -23.94 17.05 3.12
N ILE A 305 -23.03 17.71 2.40
CA ILE A 305 -21.66 17.92 2.85
C ILE A 305 -21.59 19.27 3.56
N LYS A 306 -21.28 19.24 4.85
CA LYS A 306 -21.14 20.44 5.68
C LYS A 306 -19.69 20.91 5.66
N GLY A 307 -19.48 22.22 5.66
CA GLY A 307 -18.15 22.82 5.75
C GLY A 307 -17.39 22.92 4.43
N PHE A 308 -17.52 21.95 3.52
CA PHE A 308 -16.62 21.83 2.37
C PHE A 308 -16.66 23.01 1.39
N ASN A 309 -17.85 23.42 0.94
CA ASN A 309 -17.99 24.47 -0.08
C ASN A 309 -17.51 25.86 0.41
N ILE A 310 -17.28 26.08 1.71
CA ILE A 310 -16.75 27.35 2.20
C ILE A 310 -15.35 27.64 1.63
N PHE A 311 -14.57 26.59 1.35
CA PHE A 311 -13.18 26.73 0.93
C PHE A 311 -13.05 27.26 -0.49
N ASN A 312 -13.86 26.78 -1.42
CA ASN A 312 -13.88 27.31 -2.78
C ASN A 312 -14.42 28.76 -2.81
N ASN A 313 -15.39 29.08 -1.94
CA ASN A 313 -15.98 30.42 -1.86
C ASN A 313 -15.14 31.41 -1.02
N ASN A 314 -14.20 30.92 -0.20
CA ASN A 314 -13.26 31.71 0.61
C ASN A 314 -11.84 31.16 0.40
N PRO A 315 -11.13 31.61 -0.65
CA PRO A 315 -9.88 31.01 -1.12
C PRO A 315 -8.81 30.98 -0.02
N SER A 316 -8.60 29.81 0.56
CA SER A 316 -7.61 29.50 1.58
C SER A 316 -6.42 28.80 0.93
N THR A 317 -5.25 28.94 1.53
CA THR A 317 -3.99 28.36 1.05
C THR A 317 -3.52 27.32 2.04
N PHE A 318 -3.36 26.08 1.58
CA PHE A 318 -2.73 25.02 2.36
C PHE A 318 -1.23 25.27 2.48
N ASP A 319 -0.58 24.50 3.34
CA ASP A 319 0.86 24.55 3.44
C ASP A 319 1.52 24.21 2.11
N SER A 320 2.60 24.92 1.78
CA SER A 320 3.30 24.82 0.47
C SER A 320 3.73 23.41 0.05
N TYR A 321 3.80 22.46 1.00
CA TYR A 321 4.20 21.07 0.81
C TYR A 321 3.03 20.06 0.93
N PHE A 322 1.80 20.56 1.03
CA PHE A 322 0.57 19.78 1.00
C PHE A 322 -0.22 20.08 -0.27
N GLN A 323 -0.51 19.06 -1.07
CA GLN A 323 -1.30 19.18 -2.28
C GLN A 323 -2.54 18.30 -2.13
N ALA A 324 -3.65 18.90 -1.72
CA ALA A 324 -4.86 18.16 -1.44
C ALA A 324 -5.44 17.58 -2.75
N ASP A 325 -5.75 16.28 -2.74
CA ASP A 325 -6.42 15.56 -3.82
C ASP A 325 -7.86 15.20 -3.46
N TYR A 326 -8.08 14.86 -2.19
CA TYR A 326 -9.36 14.40 -1.67
C TYR A 326 -9.69 15.06 -0.33
N CYS A 327 -10.96 15.06 0.03
CA CYS A 327 -11.42 15.43 1.37
C CYS A 327 -12.39 14.37 1.88
N LEU A 328 -12.02 13.68 2.97
CA LEU A 328 -12.95 12.86 3.74
C LEU A 328 -13.74 13.80 4.66
N VAL A 329 -15.05 13.79 4.51
CA VAL A 329 -15.97 14.57 5.33
C VAL A 329 -16.77 13.62 6.21
N ILE A 330 -16.67 13.83 7.52
CA ILE A 330 -17.52 13.18 8.51
C ILE A 330 -18.48 14.24 9.06
N SER A 331 -19.77 13.99 8.94
CA SER A 331 -20.80 14.92 9.41
C SER A 331 -21.90 14.19 10.15
N THR A 332 -22.71 14.91 10.91
CA THR A 332 -23.87 14.37 11.62
C THR A 332 -25.15 15.06 11.17
N ASP A 333 -26.31 14.43 11.31
CA ASP A 333 -27.60 15.09 11.19
C ASP A 333 -27.86 16.06 12.37
N ALA A 334 -28.83 16.95 12.23
CA ALA A 334 -29.12 17.95 13.27
C ALA A 334 -29.58 17.32 14.60
N ALA A 335 -30.15 16.10 14.52
CA ALA A 335 -30.59 15.34 15.68
C ALA A 335 -29.49 14.49 16.33
N GLU A 336 -28.28 14.46 15.75
CA GLU A 336 -27.15 13.64 16.18
C GLU A 336 -27.48 12.14 16.34
N THR A 337 -28.37 11.68 15.49
CA THR A 337 -28.80 10.29 15.41
C THR A 337 -27.95 9.57 14.40
N ASN A 338 -27.68 10.19 13.25
CA ASN A 338 -26.91 9.59 12.17
C ASN A 338 -25.64 10.39 11.89
N TYR A 339 -24.62 9.65 11.49
CA TYR A 339 -23.33 10.16 11.07
C TYR A 339 -23.05 9.63 9.67
N TYR A 340 -22.42 10.45 8.85
CA TYR A 340 -22.20 10.18 7.44
C TYR A 340 -20.74 10.41 7.08
N ALA A 341 -20.15 9.46 6.37
CA ALA A 341 -18.82 9.58 5.78
C ALA A 341 -18.94 9.73 4.26
N ASN A 342 -18.30 10.77 3.72
CA ASN A 342 -18.23 11.03 2.29
C ASN A 342 -16.78 11.31 1.89
N ILE A 343 -16.33 10.77 0.77
CA ILE A 343 -15.06 11.17 0.16
C ILE A 343 -15.34 12.06 -1.04
N ILE A 344 -14.66 13.20 -1.09
CA ILE A 344 -14.78 14.16 -2.18
C ILE A 344 -13.47 14.14 -2.95
N GLU A 345 -13.54 13.87 -4.24
CA GLU A 345 -12.42 14.09 -5.16
C GLU A 345 -12.41 15.56 -5.59
N LEU A 346 -11.31 16.24 -5.28
CA LEU A 346 -11.11 17.65 -5.61
C LEU A 346 -10.78 17.77 -7.09
N ARG A 347 -11.50 18.66 -7.80
CA ARG A 347 -11.30 18.89 -9.23
C ARG A 347 -11.51 20.35 -9.59
N THR A 348 -10.94 20.77 -10.72
CA THR A 348 -11.33 22.04 -11.36
C THR A 348 -12.73 21.89 -11.94
N GLY A 349 -13.60 22.85 -11.66
CA GLY A 349 -15.05 22.66 -11.87
C GLY A 349 -15.64 21.80 -10.74
N ALA A 350 -16.84 21.25 -10.94
CA ALA A 350 -17.55 20.55 -9.86
C ALA A 350 -16.75 19.37 -9.28
N SER A 351 -16.49 19.41 -7.97
CA SER A 351 -15.86 18.29 -7.25
C SER A 351 -16.82 17.11 -7.16
N VAL A 352 -16.28 15.89 -7.09
CA VAL A 352 -17.08 14.66 -7.14
C VAL A 352 -17.20 14.04 -5.76
N LYS A 353 -18.43 13.94 -5.26
CA LYS A 353 -18.75 13.26 -3.99
C LYS A 353 -19.03 11.78 -4.21
N THR A 354 -18.44 10.95 -3.36
CA THR A 354 -18.79 9.54 -3.20
C THR A 354 -19.22 9.28 -1.75
N PHE A 355 -20.43 8.76 -1.57
CA PHE A 355 -20.92 8.36 -0.26
C PHE A 355 -20.25 7.04 0.16
N LEU A 356 -19.62 7.02 1.33
CA LEU A 356 -18.95 5.83 1.85
C LEU A 356 -19.88 5.00 2.73
N GLY A 357 -20.63 5.65 3.60
CA GLY A 357 -21.55 4.99 4.52
C GLY A 357 -22.05 5.90 5.63
N SER A 358 -22.91 5.34 6.47
CA SER A 358 -23.47 6.00 7.64
C SER A 358 -23.49 5.06 8.84
N ALA A 359 -23.45 5.62 10.04
CA ALA A 359 -23.54 4.87 11.29
C ALA A 359 -24.26 5.65 12.39
N VAL A 360 -24.78 4.92 13.37
CA VAL A 360 -25.36 5.45 14.61
C VAL A 360 -24.49 4.99 15.78
N THR A 361 -24.42 5.79 16.84
CA THR A 361 -23.67 5.39 18.05
C THR A 361 -24.18 4.05 18.58
N GLY A 362 -23.27 3.07 18.73
CA GLY A 362 -23.60 1.71 19.18
C GLY A 362 -24.21 0.79 18.10
N SER A 363 -24.40 1.29 16.88
CA SER A 363 -24.85 0.50 15.72
C SER A 363 -23.99 0.85 14.50
N PRO A 364 -22.76 0.31 14.43
CA PRO A 364 -21.86 0.58 13.32
C PRO A 364 -22.31 -0.09 12.03
N SER A 365 -21.79 0.42 10.91
CA SER A 365 -21.93 -0.18 9.58
C SER A 365 -20.65 -0.93 9.19
N ALA A 366 -20.66 -1.58 8.02
CA ALA A 366 -19.47 -2.24 7.48
C ALA A 366 -18.32 -1.27 7.12
N VAL A 367 -18.61 0.03 6.93
CA VAL A 367 -17.65 1.03 6.43
C VAL A 367 -17.37 2.12 7.48
N MET A 368 -18.20 2.24 8.51
CA MET A 368 -18.14 3.34 9.46
C MET A 368 -18.52 2.91 10.89
N GLY A 369 -17.69 3.29 11.86
CA GLY A 369 -17.91 3.16 13.30
C GLY A 369 -17.99 4.54 13.96
N VAL A 370 -18.83 4.69 14.99
CA VAL A 370 -19.03 5.98 15.68
C VAL A 370 -19.24 5.82 17.17
N ASN A 371 -18.49 6.58 17.94
CA ASN A 371 -18.73 6.82 19.35
C ASN A 371 -18.61 8.32 19.67
N LYS A 372 -19.77 8.98 19.81
CA LYS A 372 -19.84 10.42 20.07
C LYS A 372 -19.51 10.84 21.51
N ASN A 373 -19.29 9.87 22.40
CA ASN A 373 -19.13 10.09 23.84
C ASN A 373 -17.69 10.43 24.24
N ASN A 374 -16.83 10.81 23.29
CA ASN A 374 -15.51 11.34 23.58
C ASN A 374 -15.60 12.45 24.66
N SER A 375 -14.78 12.29 25.69
CA SER A 375 -14.87 13.05 26.95
C SER A 375 -14.12 14.39 26.95
N GLY A 376 -13.32 14.66 25.92
CA GLY A 376 -12.58 15.90 25.76
C GLY A 376 -11.34 15.71 24.91
N ILE A 377 -10.54 16.76 24.75
CA ILE A 377 -9.36 16.73 23.87
C ILE A 377 -8.25 15.75 24.26
N ASN A 378 -8.32 15.18 25.46
CA ASN A 378 -7.35 14.21 25.97
C ASN A 378 -7.82 12.75 25.83
N ASP A 379 -8.98 12.52 25.20
CA ASP A 379 -9.54 11.20 24.97
C ASP A 379 -9.20 10.74 23.54
N TYR A 380 -8.23 9.83 23.42
CA TYR A 380 -7.69 9.38 22.14
C TYR A 380 -8.29 8.05 21.66
N ILE A 381 -9.34 7.58 22.32
CA ILE A 381 -9.88 6.23 22.14
C ILE A 381 -11.22 6.28 21.43
N LEU A 382 -12.06 7.28 21.73
CA LEU A 382 -13.40 7.37 21.16
C LEU A 382 -13.47 8.36 20.00
N GLY A 383 -14.20 8.01 18.95
CA GLY A 383 -14.49 8.91 17.85
C GLY A 383 -15.10 8.20 16.65
N PHE A 384 -14.42 8.30 15.52
CA PHE A 384 -14.91 7.86 14.22
C PHE A 384 -13.94 6.89 13.59
N GLU A 385 -14.47 5.87 12.93
CA GLU A 385 -13.70 4.97 12.09
C GLU A 385 -14.33 4.97 10.71
N VAL A 386 -13.50 5.08 9.67
CA VAL A 386 -13.96 5.09 8.28
C VAL A 386 -13.03 4.26 7.42
N GLU A 387 -13.61 3.31 6.69
CA GLU A 387 -12.91 2.54 5.66
C GLU A 387 -12.98 3.26 4.30
N VAL A 388 -11.84 3.36 3.62
CA VAL A 388 -11.72 3.97 2.29
C VAL A 388 -10.91 3.05 1.37
N LEU A 389 -11.42 2.78 0.17
CA LEU A 389 -10.67 2.04 -0.84
C LEU A 389 -9.46 2.84 -1.31
N LYS A 390 -8.28 2.20 -1.39
CA LYS A 390 -7.06 2.82 -1.94
C LYS A 390 -7.27 3.30 -3.38
N SER A 391 -7.96 2.50 -4.19
CA SER A 391 -8.29 2.85 -5.57
C SER A 391 -9.20 4.07 -5.68
N LEU A 392 -10.09 4.29 -4.71
CA LEU A 392 -11.02 5.42 -4.70
C LEU A 392 -10.29 6.75 -4.47
N ILE A 393 -9.23 6.75 -3.67
CA ILE A 393 -8.36 7.91 -3.42
C ILE A 393 -7.14 7.94 -4.35
N GLY A 394 -7.17 7.17 -5.45
CA GLY A 394 -6.07 7.13 -6.42
C GLY A 394 -4.71 6.70 -5.84
N PHE A 395 -4.70 6.09 -4.66
CA PHE A 395 -3.49 5.69 -3.97
C PHE A 395 -2.91 4.44 -4.63
N THR A 396 -1.65 4.53 -5.04
CA THR A 396 -0.91 3.42 -5.66
C THR A 396 0.40 3.15 -4.96
N THR A 397 1.18 4.21 -4.69
CA THR A 397 2.48 4.18 -4.02
C THR A 397 2.73 5.53 -3.34
N GLY A 398 3.79 5.62 -2.52
CA GLY A 398 4.18 6.85 -1.84
C GLY A 398 3.48 7.05 -0.49
N ASP A 399 3.84 8.14 0.17
CA ASP A 399 3.26 8.51 1.46
C ASP A 399 1.89 9.14 1.27
N ILE A 400 1.02 9.06 2.28
CA ILE A 400 -0.20 9.87 2.34
C ILE A 400 0.01 10.98 3.35
N LYS A 401 -0.38 12.21 3.00
CA LYS A 401 -0.42 13.32 3.97
C LYS A 401 -1.85 13.69 4.33
N PHE A 402 -2.03 14.17 5.55
CA PHE A 402 -3.33 14.51 6.11
C PHE A 402 -3.34 15.93 6.63
N PHE A 403 -4.42 16.65 6.35
CA PHE A 403 -4.69 17.93 6.98
C PHE A 403 -6.12 17.92 7.49
N ALA A 404 -6.30 17.92 8.81
CA ALA A 404 -7.62 17.73 9.42
C ALA A 404 -8.01 18.93 10.28
N PHE A 405 -9.30 19.27 10.24
CA PHE A 405 -9.88 20.25 11.16
C PHE A 405 -11.38 20.04 11.30
N THR A 406 -11.98 20.74 12.25
CA THR A 406 -13.43 20.72 12.45
C THR A 406 -14.09 22.03 12.01
N MET A 407 -15.27 21.85 11.44
CA MET A 407 -16.13 22.92 10.97
C MET A 407 -17.29 23.11 11.94
N ASN A 408 -17.50 24.37 12.29
CA ASN A 408 -18.71 24.81 12.98
C ASN A 408 -19.79 25.11 11.93
N VAL A 409 -21.01 24.67 12.20
CA VAL A 409 -22.20 25.06 11.44
C VAL A 409 -23.18 25.61 12.46
N ASN A 410 -23.47 26.90 12.38
CA ASN A 410 -24.43 27.56 13.26
C ASN A 410 -25.87 27.22 12.86
N ASP A 411 -26.82 27.48 13.76
CA ASP A 411 -28.24 27.21 13.54
C ASP A 411 -28.83 27.97 12.33
N ASP A 412 -28.22 29.11 11.97
CA ASP A 412 -28.59 29.90 10.79
C ASP A 412 -27.98 29.39 9.48
N GLY A 413 -27.23 28.28 9.53
CA GLY A 413 -26.56 27.66 8.40
C GLY A 413 -25.20 28.27 8.05
N SER A 414 -24.76 29.33 8.76
CA SER A 414 -23.42 29.88 8.57
C SER A 414 -22.35 28.90 9.06
N GLN A 415 -21.22 28.84 8.36
CA GLN A 415 -20.18 27.84 8.58
C GLN A 415 -18.86 28.54 8.88
N SER A 416 -18.06 28.01 9.81
CA SER A 416 -16.73 28.57 10.12
C SER A 416 -15.70 27.49 10.43
N VAL A 417 -14.45 27.74 10.08
CA VAL A 417 -13.31 26.89 10.44
C VAL A 417 -12.95 27.15 11.90
N THR A 418 -12.95 26.10 12.72
CA THR A 418 -12.58 26.22 14.13
C THR A 418 -11.06 26.15 14.32
N ASN A 419 -10.60 26.33 15.57
CA ASN A 419 -9.19 26.16 15.92
C ASN A 419 -8.78 24.69 16.22
N SER A 420 -9.66 23.71 16.02
CA SER A 420 -9.33 22.30 16.22
C SER A 420 -8.68 21.70 14.97
N PHE A 421 -7.43 21.27 15.09
CA PHE A 421 -6.65 20.62 14.02
C PHE A 421 -6.16 19.24 14.41
N LEU A 422 -5.60 18.54 13.43
CA LEU A 422 -4.62 17.48 13.69
C LEU A 422 -3.22 18.08 13.45
N SER A 423 -2.37 18.03 14.47
CA SER A 423 -1.16 18.85 14.66
C SER A 423 -1.48 20.19 15.34
N PRO A 424 -0.81 20.54 16.45
CA PRO A 424 -1.34 21.48 17.42
C PRO A 424 -1.37 22.92 16.88
N GLU A 425 -2.54 23.55 16.91
CA GLU A 425 -2.61 25.01 16.90
C GLU A 425 -2.14 25.50 18.27
N ILE A 426 -0.97 26.13 18.31
CA ILE A 426 -0.29 26.56 19.53
C ILE A 426 -0.49 28.06 19.83
N SER A 427 -1.01 28.82 18.86
CA SER A 427 -0.96 30.28 18.88
C SER A 427 -2.30 30.94 19.25
N SER A 428 -3.43 30.28 18.96
CA SER A 428 -4.77 30.87 19.07
C SER A 428 -5.77 29.95 19.76
N ASN A 429 -6.58 30.52 20.66
CA ASN A 429 -7.78 29.89 21.22
C ASN A 429 -9.08 30.37 20.55
N LEU A 430 -8.97 31.08 19.42
CA LEU A 430 -10.07 31.61 18.62
C LEU A 430 -10.18 30.87 17.29
N ASP A 431 -11.41 30.70 16.81
CA ASP A 431 -11.70 30.21 15.47
C ASP A 431 -11.12 31.14 14.39
N TYR A 432 -10.81 30.58 13.22
CA TYR A 432 -10.40 31.38 12.05
C TYR A 432 -11.58 32.05 11.35
N GLY A 433 -12.80 31.58 11.60
CA GLY A 433 -14.01 32.16 11.05
C GLY A 433 -14.27 31.68 9.62
N ILE A 434 -14.82 32.57 8.79
CA ILE A 434 -15.37 32.24 7.47
C ILE A 434 -14.55 32.79 6.31
N GLY A 435 -13.57 33.66 6.59
CA GLY A 435 -12.77 34.33 5.56
C GLY A 435 -11.61 33.47 5.05
N PRO A 436 -10.90 33.95 4.02
CA PRO A 436 -9.66 33.33 3.53
C PRO A 436 -8.63 33.08 4.65
N ILE A 437 -8.07 31.87 4.69
CA ILE A 437 -7.04 31.47 5.65
C ILE A 437 -5.77 31.06 4.89
N ASP A 438 -4.63 31.63 5.28
CA ASP A 438 -3.33 31.10 4.87
C ASP A 438 -2.81 30.18 5.98
N TYR A 439 -2.87 28.87 5.77
CA TYR A 439 -2.48 27.91 6.80
C TYR A 439 -0.97 27.91 7.08
N ASN A 440 -0.15 28.41 6.14
CA ASN A 440 1.29 28.56 6.35
C ASN A 440 1.63 29.50 7.52
N ILE A 441 0.69 30.35 7.97
CA ILE A 441 0.87 31.29 9.08
C ILE A 441 0.06 30.93 10.34
N LYS A 442 -0.64 29.78 10.37
CA LYS A 442 -1.55 29.40 11.46
C LYS A 442 -1.08 28.24 12.33
N ASP A 443 0.15 27.79 12.11
CA ASP A 443 0.75 26.65 12.79
C ASP A 443 0.14 25.24 12.58
N PRO A 444 -0.89 24.95 11.74
CA PRO A 444 -1.19 23.56 11.42
C PRO A 444 -0.09 23.02 10.51
N ASN A 445 0.12 21.71 10.53
CA ASN A 445 1.05 21.07 9.61
C ASN A 445 0.43 19.74 9.14
N PRO A 446 0.58 19.37 7.86
CA PRO A 446 0.12 18.09 7.40
C PRO A 446 0.90 16.97 8.06
N VAL A 447 0.20 15.93 8.47
CA VAL A 447 0.76 14.71 9.05
C VAL A 447 1.14 13.77 7.92
N VAL A 448 2.39 13.31 7.87
CA VAL A 448 2.86 12.39 6.82
C VAL A 448 2.84 10.95 7.32
N VAL A 449 2.24 10.05 6.55
CA VAL A 449 2.17 8.61 6.81
C VAL A 449 2.93 7.84 5.75
N ALA A 450 3.83 6.97 6.20
CA ALA A 450 4.73 6.22 5.33
C ALA A 450 3.95 5.28 4.39
N SER A 451 4.39 5.13 3.15
CA SER A 451 3.83 4.12 2.23
C SER A 451 3.87 2.71 2.83
N ALA A 452 4.92 2.40 3.59
CA ALA A 452 5.10 1.11 4.27
C ALA A 452 4.10 0.91 5.42
N ALA A 453 3.59 1.98 6.04
CA ALA A 453 2.52 1.92 7.04
C ALA A 453 1.19 1.48 6.41
N LEU A 454 1.07 1.62 5.08
CA LEU A 454 -0.11 1.24 4.31
C LEU A 454 -0.07 -0.23 3.86
N THR A 455 0.86 -1.01 4.43
CA THR A 455 0.94 -2.47 4.31
C THR A 455 0.82 -3.07 5.72
N PRO A 456 -0.14 -3.99 5.98
CA PRO A 456 -0.29 -4.59 7.30
C PRO A 456 0.93 -5.38 7.74
N CYS A 457 1.14 -5.48 9.05
CA CYS A 457 2.07 -6.46 9.62
C CYS A 457 1.44 -7.85 9.61
N TYR A 458 2.15 -8.81 9.03
CA TYR A 458 1.71 -10.20 8.96
C TYR A 458 2.61 -11.11 9.80
N SER A 459 2.01 -12.20 10.26
CA SER A 459 2.71 -13.41 10.66
C SER A 459 2.34 -14.50 9.67
N GLU A 460 3.31 -15.31 9.24
CA GLU A 460 3.11 -16.28 8.16
C GLU A 460 3.67 -17.66 8.55
N ALA A 461 3.03 -18.72 8.06
CA ALA A 461 3.54 -20.08 8.10
C ALA A 461 3.25 -20.76 6.77
N ASN A 462 4.08 -21.72 6.39
CA ASN A 462 3.92 -22.44 5.14
C ASN A 462 4.28 -23.92 5.29
N ILE A 463 3.73 -24.73 4.39
CA ILE A 463 4.04 -26.14 4.21
C ILE A 463 4.30 -26.35 2.73
N THR A 464 5.46 -26.92 2.39
CA THR A 464 5.72 -27.45 1.04
C THR A 464 5.18 -28.86 0.95
N MET A 465 4.33 -29.12 -0.03
CA MET A 465 3.62 -30.38 -0.17
C MET A 465 4.49 -31.47 -0.80
N ASN A 466 4.34 -32.70 -0.29
CA ASN A 466 4.99 -33.89 -0.82
C ASN A 466 3.92 -34.85 -1.35
N PHE A 467 3.81 -34.94 -2.67
CA PHE A 467 2.92 -35.86 -3.37
C PHE A 467 3.73 -36.85 -4.20
N ILE A 468 3.22 -38.06 -4.38
CA ILE A 468 3.78 -38.98 -5.38
C ILE A 468 3.62 -38.33 -6.75
N SER A 469 4.71 -38.25 -7.49
CA SER A 469 4.74 -37.66 -8.82
C SER A 469 4.73 -38.74 -9.89
N ILE A 470 4.25 -38.38 -11.08
CA ILE A 470 4.26 -39.27 -12.25
C ILE A 470 5.70 -39.75 -12.50
N PRO A 471 5.96 -41.06 -12.61
CA PRO A 471 7.32 -41.56 -12.73
C PRO A 471 7.91 -41.24 -14.10
N THR A 472 9.17 -40.83 -14.10
CA THR A 472 9.97 -40.55 -15.30
C THR A 472 11.25 -41.38 -15.28
N SER A 473 11.84 -41.67 -16.45
CA SER A 473 13.16 -42.30 -16.53
C SER A 473 14.24 -41.25 -16.30
N SER A 474 15.19 -41.51 -15.39
CA SER A 474 16.39 -40.69 -15.22
C SER A 474 17.49 -41.08 -16.21
N SER A 475 17.60 -42.36 -16.56
CA SER A 475 18.49 -42.83 -17.63
C SER A 475 17.99 -44.13 -18.27
N ILE A 476 18.38 -44.33 -19.53
CA ILE A 476 18.10 -45.55 -20.30
C ILE A 476 19.39 -46.01 -20.98
N THR A 477 19.87 -47.20 -20.64
CA THR A 477 20.99 -47.86 -21.30
C THR A 477 20.46 -48.83 -22.34
N GLN A 478 20.83 -48.61 -23.61
CA GLN A 478 20.38 -49.42 -24.74
C GLN A 478 21.25 -50.69 -24.91
N PRO A 479 20.71 -51.77 -25.51
CA PRO A 479 21.49 -52.97 -25.81
C PRO A 479 22.59 -52.67 -26.84
N THR A 480 23.62 -53.51 -26.80
CA THR A 480 24.73 -53.52 -27.77
C THR A 480 24.81 -54.90 -28.43
N CYS A 481 25.64 -55.06 -29.47
CA CYS A 481 25.85 -56.37 -30.07
C CYS A 481 26.43 -57.40 -29.08
N ALA A 482 27.16 -56.94 -28.04
CA ALA A 482 27.75 -57.80 -27.01
C ALA A 482 26.81 -58.06 -25.83
N LEU A 483 25.91 -57.12 -25.51
CA LEU A 483 24.93 -57.22 -24.45
C LEU A 483 23.53 -57.00 -25.01
N GLN A 484 22.76 -58.09 -25.12
CA GLN A 484 21.46 -58.10 -25.81
C GLN A 484 20.31 -57.45 -25.01
N THR A 485 20.57 -56.91 -23.83
CA THR A 485 19.58 -56.31 -22.93
C THR A 485 19.93 -54.88 -22.57
N GLY A 486 18.90 -54.10 -22.22
CA GLY A 486 19.01 -52.73 -21.73
C GLY A 486 18.69 -52.60 -20.24
N THR A 487 18.85 -51.37 -19.75
CA THR A 487 18.56 -50.98 -18.37
C THR A 487 17.76 -49.69 -18.35
N ILE A 488 16.71 -49.62 -17.54
CA ILE A 488 15.95 -48.39 -17.26
C ILE A 488 16.16 -48.03 -15.79
N VAL A 489 16.50 -46.77 -15.53
CA VAL A 489 16.54 -46.21 -14.18
C VAL A 489 15.43 -45.18 -14.06
N ILE A 490 14.52 -45.36 -13.10
CA ILE A 490 13.44 -44.42 -12.79
C ILE A 490 14.01 -43.29 -11.92
N THR A 491 13.57 -42.06 -12.12
CA THR A 491 13.92 -40.92 -11.25
C THR A 491 13.49 -41.23 -9.81
N THR A 492 14.42 -41.07 -8.87
CA THR A 492 14.18 -41.40 -7.46
C THR A 492 13.13 -40.48 -6.84
N GLN A 493 12.16 -41.07 -6.16
CA GLN A 493 11.18 -40.39 -5.31
C GLN A 493 11.25 -40.99 -3.89
N PRO A 494 11.07 -40.19 -2.83
CA PRO A 494 11.07 -40.69 -1.46
C PRO A 494 9.76 -41.43 -1.14
N GLY A 495 9.82 -42.47 -0.30
CA GLY A 495 8.61 -43.15 0.21
C GLY A 495 7.83 -44.00 -0.81
N VAL A 496 8.42 -44.31 -1.98
CA VAL A 496 7.78 -45.13 -3.02
C VAL A 496 8.53 -46.43 -3.29
N GLU A 497 7.81 -47.40 -3.88
CA GLU A 497 8.38 -48.56 -4.56
C GLU A 497 8.18 -48.43 -6.08
N TYR A 498 9.09 -49.03 -6.84
CA TYR A 498 9.16 -48.90 -8.30
C TYR A 498 8.72 -50.18 -9.00
N SER A 499 8.10 -50.07 -10.16
CA SER A 499 7.78 -51.21 -11.02
C SER A 499 7.89 -50.87 -12.50
N ILE A 500 8.09 -51.89 -13.32
CA ILE A 500 7.90 -51.83 -14.77
C ILE A 500 6.67 -52.67 -15.13
N ASN A 501 5.80 -52.12 -15.98
CA ASN A 501 4.54 -52.72 -16.41
C ASN A 501 3.57 -53.12 -15.28
N GLY A 502 3.78 -52.61 -14.06
CA GLY A 502 2.84 -52.69 -12.94
C GLY A 502 2.70 -54.08 -12.30
N THR A 503 3.63 -55.01 -12.53
CA THR A 503 3.52 -56.40 -12.07
C THR A 503 4.20 -56.63 -10.71
N LEU A 504 5.51 -56.45 -10.63
CA LEU A 504 6.31 -56.59 -9.41
C LEU A 504 6.89 -55.25 -9.00
N TYR A 505 6.79 -54.92 -7.72
CA TYR A 505 7.33 -53.70 -7.14
C TYR A 505 8.57 -54.00 -6.32
N GLN A 506 9.54 -53.09 -6.36
CA GLN A 506 10.83 -53.21 -5.69
C GLN A 506 11.30 -51.85 -5.15
N ASP A 507 12.12 -51.86 -4.11
CA ASP A 507 12.73 -50.63 -3.55
C ASP A 507 13.76 -50.00 -4.50
N SER A 508 14.45 -50.82 -5.30
CA SER A 508 15.42 -50.33 -6.29
C SER A 508 14.73 -49.67 -7.47
N ASN A 509 15.18 -48.47 -7.84
CA ASN A 509 14.69 -47.73 -9.01
C ASN A 509 15.31 -48.19 -10.34
N SER A 510 16.19 -49.20 -10.33
CA SER A 510 16.91 -49.69 -11.51
C SER A 510 16.41 -51.06 -11.95
N PHE A 511 16.05 -51.16 -13.23
CA PHE A 511 15.58 -52.37 -13.90
C PHE A 511 16.56 -52.73 -15.01
N SER A 512 17.27 -53.85 -14.85
CA SER A 512 18.27 -54.34 -15.81
C SER A 512 17.82 -55.66 -16.45
N GLY A 513 18.45 -56.05 -17.55
CA GLY A 513 18.11 -57.30 -18.24
C GLY A 513 16.83 -57.18 -19.09
N LEU A 514 16.49 -55.97 -19.54
CA LEU A 514 15.29 -55.69 -20.30
C LEU A 514 15.51 -55.98 -21.79
N ASN A 515 14.62 -56.76 -22.40
CA ASN A 515 14.63 -56.99 -23.85
C ASN A 515 14.20 -55.72 -24.61
N PRO A 516 14.51 -55.62 -25.92
CA PRO A 516 13.94 -54.58 -26.77
C PRO A 516 12.40 -54.51 -26.67
N GLY A 517 11.86 -53.33 -26.43
CA GLY A 517 10.43 -53.15 -26.18
C GLY A 517 10.07 -51.81 -25.54
N SER A 518 8.78 -51.66 -25.25
CA SER A 518 8.18 -50.51 -24.60
C SER A 518 7.80 -50.87 -23.17
N TYR A 519 8.19 -50.04 -22.20
CA TYR A 519 8.00 -50.27 -20.78
C TYR A 519 7.25 -49.09 -20.14
N THR A 520 6.10 -49.36 -19.54
CA THR A 520 5.39 -48.36 -18.72
C THR A 520 5.99 -48.36 -17.32
N LEU A 521 6.36 -47.20 -16.82
CA LEU A 521 6.96 -47.05 -15.49
C LEU A 521 5.86 -46.87 -14.45
N TYR A 522 6.04 -47.45 -13.27
CA TYR A 522 5.11 -47.34 -12.16
C TYR A 522 5.85 -46.97 -10.89
N VAL A 523 5.21 -46.13 -10.07
CA VAL A 523 5.55 -45.92 -8.67
C VAL A 523 4.31 -46.16 -7.83
N ARG A 524 4.50 -46.72 -6.63
CA ARG A 524 3.45 -46.80 -5.62
C ARG A 524 3.93 -46.32 -4.26
N ASN A 525 3.03 -45.79 -3.43
CA ASN A 525 3.38 -45.47 -2.05
C ASN A 525 3.77 -46.76 -1.29
N LYS A 526 4.81 -46.69 -0.46
CA LYS A 526 5.35 -47.84 0.30
C LYS A 526 4.48 -48.26 1.50
N ILE A 527 3.68 -47.34 2.04
CA ILE A 527 2.80 -47.56 3.20
C ILE A 527 1.36 -47.77 2.75
N ASP A 528 0.87 -46.96 1.81
CA ASP A 528 -0.47 -47.07 1.21
C ASP A 528 -0.40 -47.54 -0.26
N ASN A 529 -0.34 -48.86 -0.44
CA ASN A 529 -0.20 -49.46 -1.76
C ASN A 529 -1.40 -49.21 -2.71
N SER A 530 -2.48 -48.55 -2.27
CA SER A 530 -3.58 -48.13 -3.16
C SER A 530 -3.17 -46.99 -4.10
N CYS A 531 -2.12 -46.28 -3.73
CA CYS A 531 -1.60 -45.12 -4.43
C CYS A 531 -0.61 -45.54 -5.52
N VAL A 532 -1.07 -45.68 -6.76
CA VAL A 532 -0.24 -46.11 -7.89
C VAL A 532 -0.30 -45.09 -9.01
N LEU A 533 0.85 -44.62 -9.48
CA LEU A 533 0.97 -43.76 -10.66
C LEU A 533 1.78 -44.44 -11.75
N SER A 534 1.38 -44.23 -13.00
CA SER A 534 2.07 -44.71 -14.20
C SER A 534 2.61 -43.55 -15.03
N SER A 535 3.72 -43.76 -15.72
CA SER A 535 4.29 -42.77 -16.65
C SER A 535 3.34 -42.46 -17.80
N ASP A 536 3.22 -41.18 -18.18
CA ASP A 536 2.42 -40.76 -19.34
C ASP A 536 2.99 -41.28 -20.67
N THR A 537 4.32 -41.40 -20.76
CA THR A 537 5.03 -41.93 -21.93
C THR A 537 5.85 -43.16 -21.53
N PRO A 538 5.80 -44.25 -22.32
CA PRO A 538 6.62 -45.42 -22.03
C PRO A 538 8.11 -45.15 -22.30
N ALA A 539 8.97 -45.79 -21.51
CA ALA A 539 10.40 -45.86 -21.78
C ALA A 539 10.68 -46.95 -22.83
N ILE A 540 11.57 -46.64 -23.80
CA ILE A 540 11.85 -47.51 -24.94
C ILE A 540 13.26 -48.10 -24.86
N ILE A 541 13.33 -49.44 -24.91
CA ILE A 541 14.57 -50.16 -25.22
C ILE A 541 14.56 -50.49 -26.71
N ASN A 542 15.52 -49.93 -27.44
CA ASN A 542 15.65 -50.09 -28.88
C ASN A 542 16.03 -51.53 -29.24
N ALA A 543 15.76 -51.91 -30.49
CA ALA A 543 16.26 -53.15 -31.05
C ALA A 543 17.80 -53.21 -30.97
N ILE A 544 18.33 -54.42 -30.81
CA ILE A 544 19.78 -54.67 -30.79
C ILE A 544 20.38 -54.12 -32.09
N PRO A 545 21.47 -53.33 -32.04
CA PRO A 545 22.13 -52.84 -33.24
C PRO A 545 22.47 -53.99 -34.19
N THR A 546 22.08 -53.88 -35.45
CA THR A 546 22.47 -54.88 -36.45
C THR A 546 23.98 -54.82 -36.66
N PRO A 547 24.67 -55.97 -36.84
CA PRO A 547 26.08 -55.96 -37.21
C PRO A 547 26.30 -55.10 -38.47
N PRO A 548 27.46 -54.43 -38.60
CA PRO A 548 27.82 -53.81 -39.87
C PRO A 548 27.70 -54.82 -41.00
N VAL A 549 27.17 -54.38 -42.15
CA VAL A 549 27.11 -55.23 -43.34
C VAL A 549 28.52 -55.74 -43.64
N VAL A 550 28.65 -57.04 -43.88
CA VAL A 550 29.94 -57.65 -44.25
C VAL A 550 30.51 -56.86 -45.43
N PRO A 551 31.76 -56.34 -45.33
CA PRO A 551 32.35 -55.61 -46.43
C PRO A 551 32.40 -56.53 -47.65
N THR A 552 31.75 -56.10 -48.73
CA THR A 552 31.78 -56.80 -50.01
C THR A 552 32.80 -56.10 -50.90
N THR A 553 33.66 -56.89 -51.56
CA THR A 553 34.60 -56.34 -52.54
C THR A 553 33.80 -55.86 -53.75
N ALA A 554 33.77 -54.54 -53.95
CA ALA A 554 33.07 -53.90 -55.05
C ALA A 554 33.79 -54.13 -56.37
N SER A 555 35.13 -54.10 -56.35
CA SER A 555 35.93 -54.43 -57.51
C SER A 555 37.31 -54.97 -57.14
N VAL A 556 37.80 -55.90 -57.96
CA VAL A 556 39.19 -56.35 -57.95
C VAL A 556 39.73 -56.14 -59.35
N VAL A 557 40.69 -55.22 -59.49
CA VAL A 557 41.47 -55.06 -60.72
C VAL A 557 42.77 -55.81 -60.51
N GLN A 558 42.98 -56.86 -61.30
CA GLN A 558 44.22 -57.62 -61.27
C GLN A 558 45.33 -56.85 -62.01
N PRO A 559 46.59 -56.96 -61.57
CA PRO A 559 47.71 -56.40 -62.30
C PRO A 559 47.83 -57.05 -63.68
N THR A 560 48.24 -56.27 -64.68
CA THR A 560 48.53 -56.75 -66.03
C THR A 560 50.00 -56.49 -66.36
N CYS A 561 50.53 -57.09 -67.43
CA CYS A 561 51.89 -56.79 -67.88
C CYS A 561 52.10 -55.29 -68.24
N GLY A 562 51.03 -54.53 -68.49
CA GLY A 562 51.09 -53.08 -68.75
C GLY A 562 50.87 -52.20 -67.51
N THR A 563 50.32 -52.75 -66.42
CA THR A 563 50.05 -52.05 -65.15
C THR A 563 50.33 -53.00 -63.97
N PRO A 564 51.48 -52.88 -63.28
CA PRO A 564 51.93 -53.88 -62.31
C PRO A 564 51.21 -53.82 -60.95
N SER A 565 50.29 -52.87 -60.74
CA SER A 565 49.52 -52.74 -59.50
C SER A 565 48.05 -53.07 -59.72
N GLY A 566 47.48 -53.89 -58.85
CA GLY A 566 46.03 -54.11 -58.75
C GLY A 566 45.37 -53.16 -57.75
N THR A 567 44.04 -53.06 -57.80
CA THR A 567 43.24 -52.29 -56.84
C THR A 567 42.11 -53.15 -56.28
N ILE A 568 41.84 -53.02 -54.98
CA ILE A 568 40.67 -53.61 -54.31
C ILE A 568 39.87 -52.45 -53.72
N VAL A 569 38.59 -52.35 -54.08
CA VAL A 569 37.64 -51.37 -53.53
C VAL A 569 36.55 -52.09 -52.78
#